data_AF-A0A960P8C7-F1
#
_entry.id   AF-A0A960P8C7-F1
#
_cell.length_a   1.000
_cell.length_b   1.000
_cell.length_c   1.000
_cell.angle_alpha   90.00
_cell.angle_beta   90.00
_cell.angle_gamma   90.00
#
_symmetry.space_group_name_H-M   'P 1'
#
loop_
_entity.id
_entity.type
_entity.pdbx_description
1 polymer ?
#
loop_
_entity_poly.entity_id
_entity_poly.type
_entity_poly.pdbx_seq_one_letter_code
_entity_poly.pdbx_strand_id
1 'polypeptide(L)'
;ADAELTYLWDNADAIAVVFHGTFAERIEGIRDAVPGVRLWLWVDDGSGPCPDWAVPYETAAATPTERVQAPWGRSGDQILMLYTGGTTGMP
;
A
#
# COMPACT_ATOMS: atom_id res chain seq x y z
N ALA A 1 13.32 7.87 -6.60
CA ALA A 1 12.62 6.94 -5.70
C ALA A 1 11.24 7.50 -5.34
N ASP A 2 11.14 8.71 -4.79
CA ASP A 2 9.84 9.27 -4.35
C ASP A 2 8.87 9.56 -5.50
N ALA A 3 9.38 10.07 -6.62
CA ALA A 3 8.60 10.22 -7.87
C ALA A 3 8.20 8.87 -8.49
N GLU A 4 8.98 7.82 -8.24
CA GLU A 4 8.71 6.46 -8.74
C GLU A 4 7.61 5.80 -7.91
N LEU A 5 7.66 5.88 -6.57
CA LEU A 5 6.58 5.39 -5.72
C LEU A 5 5.24 6.07 -6.02
N THR A 6 5.27 7.40 -6.22
CA THR A 6 4.07 8.16 -6.62
C THR A 6 3.50 7.62 -7.93
N TYR A 7 4.36 7.43 -8.94
CA TYR A 7 3.95 6.89 -10.23
C TYR A 7 3.40 5.46 -10.13
N LEU A 8 4.06 4.58 -9.36
CA LEU A 8 3.62 3.19 -9.20
C LEU A 8 2.23 3.09 -8.58
N TRP A 9 1.96 3.89 -7.55
CA TRP A 9 0.66 3.88 -6.87
C TRP A 9 -0.45 4.52 -7.70
N ASP A 10 -0.14 5.59 -8.44
CA ASP A 10 -1.09 6.19 -9.38
C ASP A 10 -1.40 5.25 -10.54
N ASN A 11 -0.38 4.66 -11.17
CA ASN A 11 -0.55 3.73 -12.28
C ASN A 11 -1.29 2.44 -11.89
N ALA A 12 -1.06 1.95 -10.67
CA ALA A 12 -1.75 0.78 -10.13
C ALA A 12 -3.18 1.06 -9.66
N ASP A 13 -3.65 2.32 -9.68
CA ASP A 13 -4.89 2.75 -9.03
C ASP A 13 -4.97 2.24 -7.57
N ALA A 14 -3.86 2.41 -6.84
CA ALA A 14 -3.72 1.86 -5.50
C ALA A 14 -4.63 2.59 -4.51
N ILE A 15 -5.57 1.86 -3.92
CA ILE A 15 -6.47 2.40 -2.89
C ILE A 15 -6.02 2.08 -1.46
N ALA A 16 -5.12 1.11 -1.31
CA ALA A 16 -4.57 0.68 -0.04
C ALA A 16 -3.09 0.30 -0.21
N VAL A 17 -2.25 0.69 0.75
CA VAL A 17 -0.81 0.37 0.76
C VAL A 17 -0.46 -0.32 2.06
N VAL A 18 0.25 -1.45 1.97
CA VAL A 18 0.84 -2.16 3.11
C VAL A 18 2.35 -1.90 3.09
N PHE A 19 2.91 -1.45 4.20
CA PHE A 19 4.33 -1.07 4.27
C PHE A 19 4.93 -1.35 5.66
N HIS A 20 6.23 -1.59 5.72
CA HIS A 20 6.98 -1.74 6.96
C HIS A 20 7.38 -0.37 7.55
N GLY A 21 7.53 -0.31 8.88
CA GLY A 21 7.86 0.91 9.61
C GLY A 21 9.09 1.66 9.12
N THR A 22 10.12 0.98 8.62
CA THR A 22 11.31 1.61 8.02
C THR A 22 11.00 2.59 6.88
N PHE A 23 9.84 2.46 6.22
CA PHE A 23 9.43 3.32 5.11
C PHE A 23 8.55 4.52 5.53
N ALA A 24 8.15 4.62 6.80
CA ALA A 24 7.17 5.61 7.25
C ALA A 24 7.54 7.05 6.88
N GLU A 25 8.77 7.48 7.15
CA GLU A 25 9.25 8.84 6.86
C GLU A 25 9.20 9.16 5.35
N ARG A 26 9.60 8.21 4.51
CA ARG A 26 9.55 8.38 3.06
C ARG A 26 8.12 8.50 2.55
N ILE A 27 7.21 7.68 3.07
CA ILE A 27 5.80 7.70 2.69
C ILE A 27 5.13 9.00 3.12
N GLU A 28 5.43 9.47 4.33
CA GLU A 28 4.88 10.73 4.85
C GLU A 28 5.20 11.91 3.93
N GLY A 29 6.41 11.96 3.36
CA GLY A 29 6.82 12.99 2.41
C GLY A 29 6.10 12.98 1.06
N ILE A 30 5.44 11.88 0.67
CA ILE A 30 4.77 11.74 -0.64
C ILE A 30 3.26 11.48 -0.56
N ARG A 31 2.71 11.28 0.63
CA ARG A 31 1.31 10.89 0.84
C ARG A 31 0.31 11.86 0.20
N ASP A 32 0.60 13.16 0.27
CA ASP A 32 -0.27 14.20 -0.29
C ASP A 32 -0.29 14.20 -1.83
N ALA A 33 0.72 13.58 -2.47
CA ALA A 33 0.79 13.43 -3.92
C ALA A 33 0.00 12.23 -4.47
N VAL A 34 -0.49 11.34 -3.60
CA VAL A 34 -1.23 10.12 -3.97
C VAL A 34 -2.61 10.04 -3.30
N PRO A 35 -3.51 11.01 -3.58
CA PRO A 35 -4.81 11.09 -2.92
C PRO A 35 -5.75 9.90 -3.18
N GLY A 36 -5.43 9.04 -4.17
CA GLY A 36 -6.15 7.79 -4.43
C GLY A 36 -5.96 6.73 -3.34
N VAL A 37 -4.84 6.77 -2.59
CA VAL A 37 -4.56 5.85 -1.50
C VAL A 37 -5.34 6.26 -0.25
N ARG A 38 -6.35 5.47 0.09
CA ARG A 38 -7.30 5.76 1.18
C ARG A 38 -6.98 5.01 2.48
N LEU A 39 -6.18 3.96 2.41
CA LEU A 39 -5.82 3.13 3.55
C LEU A 39 -4.32 2.85 3.58
N TRP A 40 -3.71 3.08 4.73
CA TRP A 40 -2.30 2.85 4.99
C TRP A 40 -2.16 1.82 6.10
N LEU A 41 -1.68 0.62 5.77
CA LEU A 41 -1.47 -0.48 6.72
C LEU A 41 0.02 -0.55 7.07
N TRP A 42 0.32 -0.19 8.30
CA TRP A 42 1.67 -0.19 8.85
C TRP A 42 1.98 -1.55 9.50
N VAL A 43 3.09 -2.16 9.08
CA VAL A 43 3.60 -3.42 9.63
C VAL A 43 4.78 -3.10 10.54
N ASP A 44 4.70 -3.56 11.78
CA ASP A 44 5.79 -3.42 12.74
C ASP A 44 6.99 -4.26 12.31
N ASP A 45 8.10 -3.59 12.02
CA ASP A 45 9.41 -4.17 11.73
C ASP A 45 10.47 -3.80 12.79
N GLY A 46 10.04 -3.17 13.90
CA GLY A 46 10.92 -2.65 14.94
C GLY A 46 11.65 -1.35 14.60
N SER A 47 11.40 -0.73 13.45
CA SER A 47 12.10 0.49 13.03
C SER A 47 11.57 1.77 13.68
N GLY A 48 10.40 1.72 14.34
CA GLY A 48 9.78 2.88 14.97
C GLY A 48 8.31 2.64 15.32
N PRO A 49 7.62 3.62 15.91
CA PRO A 49 6.19 3.52 16.18
C PRO A 49 5.34 3.63 14.90
N CYS A 50 4.10 3.15 14.96
CA CYS A 50 3.10 3.42 13.92
C CYS A 50 2.79 4.93 13.86
N PRO A 51 2.85 5.55 12.67
CA PRO A 51 2.41 6.94 12.48
C PRO A 51 0.90 7.10 12.71
N ASP A 52 0.48 8.29 13.15
CA ASP A 52 -0.93 8.60 13.44
C ASP A 52 -1.86 8.48 12.23
N TRP A 53 -1.31 8.58 11.02
CA TRP A 53 -2.06 8.47 9.77
C TRP A 53 -2.20 7.04 9.24
N ALA A 54 -1.56 6.06 9.88
CA ALA A 54 -1.59 4.67 9.47
C ALA A 54 -2.33 3.79 10.48
N VAL A 55 -2.77 2.63 10.03
CA VAL A 55 -3.42 1.61 10.87
C VAL A 55 -2.45 0.46 11.08
N PRO A 56 -2.20 0.01 12.33
CA PRO A 56 -1.41 -1.18 12.58
C PRO A 56 -2.03 -2.42 11.92
N TYR A 57 -1.26 -3.07 11.05
CA TYR A 57 -1.71 -4.22 10.27
C TYR A 57 -2.22 -5.35 11.17
N GLU A 58 -1.50 -5.70 12.23
CA GLU A 58 -1.89 -6.77 13.16
C GLU A 58 -3.22 -6.49 13.86
N THR A 59 -3.50 -5.23 14.20
CA THR A 59 -4.80 -4.82 14.76
C THR A 59 -5.92 -4.97 13.72
N ALA A 60 -5.67 -4.55 12.48
CA ALA A 60 -6.64 -4.71 11.39
C ALA A 60 -6.91 -6.19 11.08
N ALA A 61 -5.87 -7.02 11.03
CA ALA A 61 -5.95 -8.45 10.75
C ALA A 61 -6.65 -9.24 11.86
N ALA A 62 -6.48 -8.83 13.13
CA ALA A 62 -7.13 -9.46 14.28
C ALA A 62 -8.59 -9.00 14.48
N THR A 63 -9.07 -8.01 13.73
CA THR A 63 -10.44 -7.52 13.86
C THR A 63 -11.43 -8.64 13.52
N PRO A 64 -12.38 -8.99 14.40
CA PRO A 64 -13.38 -10.01 14.10
C PRO A 64 -14.22 -9.61 12.89
N THR A 65 -14.26 -10.47 11.87
CA THR A 65 -15.06 -10.25 10.66
C THR A 65 -15.77 -11.54 10.27
N GLU A 66 -16.89 -11.43 9.56
CA GLU A 66 -17.43 -12.56 8.82
C GLU A 66 -16.63 -12.79 7.54
N ARG A 67 -16.70 -14.01 6.99
CA ARG A 67 -16.06 -14.30 5.71
C ARG A 67 -16.56 -13.34 4.63
N VAL A 68 -15.71 -12.41 4.20
CA VAL A 68 -16.02 -11.50 3.10
C VAL A 68 -15.94 -12.25 1.78
N GLN A 69 -17.01 -12.14 0.98
CA GLN A 69 -17.01 -12.50 -0.43
C GLN A 69 -17.35 -11.25 -1.23
N ALA A 70 -16.44 -10.87 -2.12
CA ALA A 70 -16.71 -9.75 -3.00
C ALA A 70 -17.83 -10.10 -3.99
N PRO A 71 -18.68 -9.14 -4.39
CA PRO A 71 -19.78 -9.40 -5.34
C PRO A 71 -19.34 -10.01 -6.68
N TRP A 72 -18.10 -9.74 -7.09
CA TRP A 72 -17.50 -10.27 -8.33
C TRP A 72 -16.89 -11.67 -8.20
N GLY A 73 -16.91 -12.28 -7.01
CA GLY A 73 -16.38 -13.62 -6.78
C GLY A 73 -14.85 -13.74 -6.95
N ARG A 74 -14.35 -14.98 -6.95
CA ARG A 74 -12.95 -15.32 -7.25
C ARG A 74 -12.87 -15.94 -8.64
N SER A 75 -11.95 -15.50 -9.47
CA SER A 75 -11.79 -15.96 -10.86
C SER A 75 -10.32 -15.84 -11.30
N GLY A 76 -10.00 -16.30 -12.52
CA GLY A 76 -8.69 -16.05 -13.12
C GLY A 76 -8.47 -14.61 -13.61
N ASP A 77 -9.52 -13.78 -13.63
CA ASP A 77 -9.49 -12.44 -14.21
C ASP A 77 -8.92 -11.38 -13.24
N GLN A 78 -8.58 -11.80 -12.01
CA GLN A 78 -7.90 -10.90 -11.07
C GLN A 78 -6.48 -10.60 -11.55
N ILE A 79 -6.16 -9.31 -11.60
CA ILE A 79 -4.89 -8.82 -12.13
C ILE A 79 -3.86 -8.80 -10.99
N LEU A 80 -2.69 -9.37 -11.27
CA LEU A 80 -1.48 -9.19 -10.48
C LEU A 80 -0.52 -8.31 -11.28
N MET A 81 -0.24 -7.11 -10.79
CA MET A 81 0.69 -6.17 -11.42
C MET A 81 2.04 -6.25 -10.70
N LEU A 82 3.11 -6.51 -11.47
CA LEU A 82 4.49 -6.44 -10.98
C LEU A 82 5.24 -5.41 -11.81
N TYR A 83 5.73 -4.38 -11.15
CA TYR A 83 6.57 -3.36 -11.78
C TYR A 83 8.04 -3.76 -11.64
N THR A 84 8.76 -3.69 -12.74
CA THR A 84 10.18 -4.04 -12.78
C THR A 84 10.98 -2.87 -13.32
N GLY A 85 12.08 -2.52 -12.64
CA GLY A 85 12.98 -1.48 -13.14
C GLY A 85 13.63 -1.89 -14.47
N GLY A 86 13.73 -0.93 -15.39
CA GLY A 86 14.49 -1.05 -16.63
C GLY A 86 15.84 -0.33 -16.57
N THR A 87 16.56 -0.31 -17.69
CA THR A 87 17.79 0.48 -17.84
C THR A 87 17.50 1.96 -18.15
N THR A 88 16.31 2.27 -18.69
CA THR A 88 15.84 3.63 -19.04
C THR A 88 14.32 3.71 -18.96
N GLY A 89 13.77 4.87 -18.55
CA GLY A 89 12.33 5.10 -18.42
C GLY A 89 11.77 4.83 -17.02
N MET A 90 10.48 5.12 -16.83
CA MET A 90 9.73 4.72 -15.63
C MET A 90 9.14 3.31 -15.84
N PRO A 91 8.97 2.51 -14.77
CA PRO A 91 8.41 1.17 -14.84
C PRO A 91 6.98 1.08 -15.40
#